data_AF-A0AAW1IE92-F1
#
_entry.id   AF-A0AAW1IE92-F1
#
_cell.length_a   1.000
_cell.length_b   1.000
_cell.length_c   1.000
_cell.angle_alpha   90.00
_cell.angle_beta   90.00
_cell.angle_gamma   90.00
#
_symmetry.space_group_name_H-M   'P 1'
#
loop_
_entity.id
_entity.type
_entity.pdbx_description
1 polymer ?
#
loop_
_entity_poly.entity_id
_entity_poly.type
_entity_poly.pdbx_seq_one_letter_code
_entity_poly.pdbx_strand_id
1 'polypeptide(L)'
;MSWKWRVEPEKYANFKDDIWKQYNPSVKQNTAQEKISYVGKLITDTTNRVFKIQKEFTPKSKQPPPWWDEECTRVIQERRKITKYYKANRTLDTYIKYQETIAYSKRFLKQKKRYSWRKFCGNLNKEISSTEIWRTIRKFNRSPYQRMNSSYRWMPEVLEALCPAQTEEKEHRQEDLID
;
A
#
# COMPACT_ATOMS: atom_id res chain seq x y z
N MET A 1 -4.81 -9.83 9.93
CA MET A 1 -4.52 -10.96 9.03
C MET A 1 -3.42 -11.77 9.70
N SER A 2 -3.79 -12.91 10.30
CA SER A 2 -2.85 -13.79 10.99
C SER A 2 -2.10 -14.62 9.95
N TRP A 3 -0.79 -14.42 9.84
CA TRP A 3 0.08 -15.22 8.99
C TRP A 3 0.36 -16.55 9.68
N LYS A 4 -0.60 -17.48 9.61
CA LYS A 4 -0.39 -18.84 10.11
C LYS A 4 0.39 -19.61 9.04
N TRP A 5 1.68 -19.81 9.26
CA TRP A 5 2.51 -20.73 8.47
C TRP A 5 1.91 -22.14 8.58
N ARG A 6 1.04 -22.50 7.64
CA ARG A 6 0.44 -23.84 7.57
C ARG A 6 1.28 -24.68 6.63
N VAL A 7 2.18 -25.47 7.20
CA VAL A 7 2.80 -26.58 6.48
C VAL A 7 1.81 -27.75 6.51
N GLU A 8 1.50 -28.32 5.35
CA GLU A 8 0.65 -29.51 5.28
C GLU A 8 1.34 -30.70 5.98
N PRO A 9 0.65 -31.43 6.88
CA PRO A 9 1.26 -32.52 7.66
C PRO A 9 1.93 -33.59 6.79
N GLU A 10 1.33 -33.91 5.65
CA GLU A 10 1.85 -34.88 4.68
C GLU A 10 3.17 -34.42 4.05
N LYS A 11 3.30 -33.12 3.76
CA LYS A 11 4.56 -32.54 3.23
C LYS A 11 5.67 -32.59 4.28
N TYR A 12 5.33 -32.36 5.55
CA TYR A 12 6.30 -32.45 6.65
C TYR A 12 6.75 -33.90 6.91
N ALA A 13 5.83 -34.87 6.83
CA ALA A 13 6.16 -36.29 6.94
C ALA A 13 7.12 -36.72 5.82
N ASN A 14 6.81 -36.38 4.57
CA ASN A 14 7.68 -36.65 3.42
C ASN A 14 9.05 -35.98 3.54
N PHE A 15 9.11 -34.76 4.07
CA PHE A 15 10.35 -34.04 4.35
C PHE A 15 11.23 -34.77 5.37
N LYS A 16 10.65 -35.19 6.49
CA LYS A 16 11.36 -35.91 7.54
C LYS A 16 11.90 -37.24 7.00
N ASP A 17 11.06 -38.03 6.34
CA ASP A 17 11.45 -39.35 5.83
C ASP A 17 12.56 -39.26 4.78
N ASP A 18 12.55 -38.21 3.96
CA ASP A 18 13.58 -37.99 2.96
C ASP A 18 14.94 -37.61 3.56
N ILE A 19 14.96 -36.74 4.57
CA ILE A 19 16.19 -36.40 5.29
C ILE A 19 16.81 -37.66 5.88
N TRP A 20 16.01 -38.50 6.54
CA TRP A 20 16.50 -39.74 7.15
C TRP A 20 17.01 -40.75 6.14
N LYS A 21 16.40 -40.83 4.94
CA LYS A 21 16.87 -41.71 3.86
C LYS A 21 18.20 -41.27 3.26
N GLN A 22 18.44 -39.97 3.20
CA GLN A 22 19.66 -39.40 2.58
C GLN A 22 20.79 -39.18 3.59
N TYR A 23 20.48 -39.15 4.89
CA TYR A 23 21.45 -38.97 5.95
C TYR A 23 22.40 -40.18 6.04
N ASN A 24 23.69 -39.95 5.80
CA ASN A 24 24.71 -40.98 5.90
C ASN A 24 25.66 -40.66 7.08
N PRO A 25 25.56 -41.38 8.21
CA PRO A 25 26.39 -41.14 9.39
C PRO A 25 27.86 -41.54 9.21
N SER A 26 28.18 -42.30 8.16
CA SER A 26 29.54 -42.79 7.87
C SER A 26 30.40 -41.78 7.10
N VAL A 27 29.84 -40.63 6.72
CA VAL A 27 30.59 -39.56 6.04
C VAL A 27 31.62 -38.99 7.02
N LYS A 28 32.91 -39.27 6.76
CA LYS A 28 34.02 -38.79 7.58
C LYS A 28 34.17 -37.28 7.41
N GLN A 29 33.52 -36.53 8.28
CA GLN A 29 33.70 -35.09 8.41
C GLN A 29 34.53 -34.83 9.65
N ASN A 30 35.68 -34.23 9.45
CA ASN A 30 36.74 -34.17 10.44
C ASN A 30 36.53 -32.99 11.39
N THR A 31 35.77 -31.98 10.94
CA THR A 31 35.50 -30.77 11.73
C THR A 31 34.00 -30.57 11.98
N ALA A 32 33.63 -30.06 13.16
CA ALA A 32 32.24 -29.73 13.49
C ALA A 32 31.58 -28.79 12.46
N GLN A 33 32.35 -27.86 11.92
CA GLN A 33 31.88 -26.92 10.89
C GLN A 33 31.48 -27.61 9.58
N GLU A 34 32.21 -28.66 9.20
CA GLU A 34 31.89 -29.46 8.00
C GLU A 34 30.57 -30.19 8.23
N LYS A 35 30.37 -30.78 9.42
CA LYS A 35 29.13 -31.48 9.81
C LYS A 35 27.92 -30.57 9.72
N ILE A 36 28.04 -29.36 10.26
CA ILE A 36 26.99 -28.35 10.21
C ILE A 36 26.72 -27.94 8.75
N SER A 37 27.77 -27.74 7.95
CA SER A 37 27.62 -27.39 6.52
C SER A 37 26.91 -28.49 5.73
N TYR A 38 27.25 -29.76 5.98
CA TYR A 38 26.64 -30.90 5.32
C TYR A 38 25.16 -31.07 5.67
N VAL A 39 24.83 -31.02 6.96
CA VAL A 39 23.43 -31.08 7.41
C VAL A 39 22.65 -29.88 6.87
N GLY A 40 23.26 -28.69 6.85
CA GLY A 40 22.64 -27.48 6.28
C GLY A 40 22.33 -27.63 4.79
N LYS A 41 23.27 -28.17 4.00
CA LYS A 41 23.06 -28.46 2.57
C LYS A 41 21.97 -29.50 2.36
N LEU A 42 22.01 -30.61 3.10
CA LEU A 42 21.02 -31.67 3.03
C LEU A 42 19.61 -31.14 3.32
N ILE A 43 19.44 -30.36 4.39
CA ILE A 43 18.17 -29.73 4.73
C ILE A 43 17.72 -28.81 3.61
N THR A 44 18.61 -27.97 3.08
CA THR A 44 18.28 -27.00 2.02
C THR A 44 17.84 -27.71 0.73
N ASP A 45 18.54 -28.77 0.32
CA ASP A 45 18.23 -29.54 -0.88
C ASP A 45 16.90 -30.29 -0.73
N THR A 46 16.69 -30.97 0.40
CA THR A 46 15.43 -31.65 0.70
C THR A 46 14.27 -30.66 0.82
N THR A 47 14.50 -29.49 1.44
CA THR A 47 13.51 -28.41 1.52
C THR A 47 13.11 -27.95 0.12
N ASN A 48 14.06 -27.66 -0.77
CA ASN A 48 13.78 -27.21 -2.14
C ASN A 48 13.05 -28.27 -2.99
N ARG A 49 13.29 -29.56 -2.70
CA ARG A 49 12.67 -30.69 -3.40
C ARG A 49 11.24 -30.96 -2.95
N VAL A 50 11.01 -30.97 -1.64
CA VAL A 50 9.71 -31.30 -1.02
C VAL A 50 8.77 -30.09 -1.04
N PHE A 51 9.30 -28.93 -0.66
CA PHE A 51 8.60 -27.67 -0.75
C PHE A 51 9.02 -27.04 -2.07
N LYS A 52 8.13 -27.06 -3.07
CA LYS A 52 8.24 -26.20 -4.25
C LYS A 52 8.11 -24.75 -3.78
N ILE A 53 9.16 -24.21 -3.15
CA ILE A 53 9.22 -22.82 -2.69
C ILE A 53 9.00 -22.01 -3.96
N GLN A 54 7.83 -21.40 -4.05
CA GLN A 54 7.52 -20.54 -5.17
C GLN A 54 8.60 -19.47 -5.19
N LYS A 55 9.30 -19.33 -6.32
CA LYS A 55 10.25 -18.23 -6.57
C LYS A 55 9.63 -16.95 -6.02
N GLU A 56 10.48 -16.17 -5.34
CA GLU A 56 10.17 -14.93 -4.63
C GLU A 56 8.87 -14.30 -5.12
N PHE A 57 7.95 -14.02 -4.18
CA PHE A 57 6.79 -13.19 -4.44
C PHE A 57 7.28 -11.86 -5.00
N THR A 58 7.40 -11.76 -6.32
CA THR A 58 7.60 -10.51 -7.00
C THR A 58 6.23 -9.84 -6.93
N PRO A 59 6.06 -8.79 -6.13
CA PRO A 59 4.79 -8.08 -6.12
C PRO A 59 4.59 -7.61 -7.56
N LYS A 60 3.62 -8.19 -8.28
CA LYS A 60 3.28 -7.75 -9.64
C LYS A 60 3.14 -6.23 -9.58
N SER A 61 4.07 -5.53 -10.25
CA SER A 61 4.05 -4.07 -10.31
C SER A 61 2.67 -3.67 -10.77
N LYS A 62 1.92 -3.02 -9.88
CA LYS A 62 0.55 -2.63 -10.19
C LYS A 62 0.67 -1.49 -11.19
N GLN A 63 0.35 -1.80 -12.44
CA GLN A 63 0.25 -0.80 -13.50
C GLN A 63 -0.60 0.38 -12.98
N PRO A 64 -0.12 1.63 -13.17
CA PRO A 64 -0.85 2.79 -12.73
C PRO A 64 -2.22 2.85 -13.42
N PRO A 65 -3.22 3.51 -12.81
CA PRO A 65 -4.53 3.58 -13.42
C PRO A 65 -4.45 4.39 -14.74
N PRO A 66 -5.40 4.19 -15.67
CA PRO A 66 -5.34 4.80 -17.01
C PRO A 66 -5.33 6.33 -17.04
N TRP A 67 -5.70 6.99 -15.93
CA TRP A 67 -5.72 8.44 -15.79
C TRP A 67 -4.42 9.02 -15.23
N TRP A 68 -3.46 8.17 -14.84
CA TRP A 68 -2.22 8.59 -14.21
C TRP A 68 -1.11 8.75 -15.24
N ASP A 69 -0.55 9.95 -15.31
CA ASP A 69 0.54 10.33 -16.20
C ASP A 69 1.81 10.72 -15.40
N GLU A 70 2.85 11.10 -16.14
CA GLU A 70 4.10 11.58 -15.55
C GLU A 70 3.89 12.87 -14.74
N GLU A 71 2.99 13.74 -15.16
CA GLU A 71 2.64 14.95 -14.41
C GLU A 71 2.02 14.63 -13.04
N CYS A 72 1.11 13.65 -12.97
CA CYS A 72 0.56 13.15 -11.71
C CYS A 72 1.68 12.65 -10.78
N THR A 73 2.68 11.98 -11.34
CA THR A 73 3.85 11.51 -10.60
C THR A 73 4.67 12.69 -10.05
N ARG A 74 4.97 13.68 -10.88
CA ARG A 74 5.71 14.89 -10.49
C ARG A 74 5.01 15.66 -9.37
N VAL A 75 3.70 15.90 -9.51
CA VAL A 75 2.90 16.60 -8.48
C VAL A 75 2.93 15.87 -7.14
N ILE A 76 2.84 14.54 -7.16
CA ILE A 76 2.93 13.73 -5.94
C ILE A 76 4.33 13.70 -5.35
N GLN A 77 5.38 13.67 -6.18
CA GLN A 77 6.76 13.76 -5.70
C GLN A 77 7.02 15.10 -5.01
N GLU A 78 6.56 16.20 -5.60
CA GLU A 78 6.70 17.53 -5.00
C GLU A 78 5.94 17.61 -3.67
N ARG A 79 4.70 17.13 -3.65
CA ARG A 79 3.94 17.02 -2.39
C ARG A 79 4.71 16.24 -1.32
N ARG A 80 5.31 15.10 -1.68
CA ARG A 80 6.11 14.29 -0.74
C ARG A 80 7.33 15.05 -0.24
N LYS A 81 8.03 15.76 -1.12
CA LYS A 81 9.19 16.60 -0.79
C LYS A 81 8.81 17.68 0.22
N ILE A 82 7.77 18.46 -0.07
CA ILE A 82 7.28 19.51 0.83
C ILE A 82 6.78 18.92 2.15
N THR A 83 6.07 17.78 2.11
CA THR A 83 5.62 17.08 3.33
C THR A 83 6.81 16.66 4.20
N LYS A 84 7.87 16.13 3.60
CA LYS A 84 9.09 15.73 4.32
C LYS A 84 9.78 16.95 4.94
N TYR A 85 9.87 18.04 4.18
CA TYR A 85 10.48 19.30 4.64
C TYR A 85 9.71 19.94 5.80
N TYR A 86 8.38 20.02 5.69
CA TYR A 86 7.51 20.50 6.77
C TYR A 86 7.65 19.65 8.03
N LYS A 87 7.64 18.31 7.90
CA LYS A 87 7.80 17.41 9.05
C LYS A 87 9.11 17.61 9.81
N ALA A 88 10.19 18.01 9.11
CA ALA A 88 11.50 18.24 9.70
C ALA A 88 11.63 19.62 10.38
N ASN A 89 11.10 20.69 9.78
CA ASN A 89 11.33 22.07 10.25
C ASN A 89 10.18 22.65 11.07
N ARG A 90 8.94 22.19 10.86
CA ARG A 90 7.71 22.58 11.58
C ARG A 90 7.56 24.10 11.83
N THR A 91 7.83 24.92 10.83
CA THR A 91 7.61 26.38 10.89
C THR A 91 6.30 26.79 10.20
N LEU A 92 5.79 27.99 10.49
CA LEU A 92 4.55 28.50 9.88
C LEU A 92 4.64 28.61 8.35
N ASP A 93 5.74 29.15 7.82
CA ASP A 93 5.95 29.26 6.36
C ASP A 93 5.95 27.88 5.67
N THR A 94 6.59 26.88 6.31
CA THR A 94 6.62 25.51 5.78
C THR A 94 5.27 24.80 5.87
N TYR A 95 4.45 25.17 6.86
CA TYR A 95 3.07 24.70 6.98
C TYR A 95 2.16 25.27 5.89
N ILE A 96 2.25 26.57 5.61
CA ILE A 96 1.47 27.24 4.55
C ILE A 96 1.76 26.57 3.20
N LYS A 97 3.04 26.46 2.84
CA LYS A 97 3.49 25.78 1.60
C LYS A 97 3.01 24.33 1.52
N TYR A 98 3.02 23.62 2.64
CA TYR A 98 2.48 22.25 2.71
C TYR A 98 0.98 22.19 2.42
N GLN A 99 0.18 23.08 3.02
CA GLN A 99 -1.27 23.14 2.79
C GLN A 99 -1.61 23.51 1.34
N GLU A 100 -0.94 24.52 0.79
CA GLU A 100 -1.07 24.92 -0.61
C GLU A 100 -0.76 23.77 -1.56
N THR A 101 0.38 23.09 -1.34
CA THR A 101 0.80 21.95 -2.17
C THR A 101 -0.18 20.79 -2.07
N ILE A 102 -0.78 20.54 -0.89
CA ILE A 102 -1.84 19.54 -0.72
C ILE A 102 -3.08 19.92 -1.51
N ALA A 103 -3.56 21.16 -1.38
CA ALA A 103 -4.76 21.64 -2.05
C ALA A 103 -4.59 21.57 -3.57
N TYR A 104 -3.46 22.05 -4.08
CA TYR A 104 -3.09 21.95 -5.48
C TYR A 104 -3.06 20.49 -5.96
N SER A 105 -2.35 19.62 -5.26
CA SER A 105 -2.23 18.20 -5.65
C SER A 105 -3.59 17.51 -5.70
N LYS A 106 -4.46 17.76 -4.70
CA LYS A 106 -5.82 17.20 -4.68
C LYS A 106 -6.65 17.69 -5.86
N ARG A 107 -6.63 18.99 -6.14
CA ARG A 107 -7.36 19.61 -7.27
C ARG A 107 -6.87 19.06 -8.61
N PHE A 108 -5.56 19.04 -8.82
CA PHE A 108 -4.94 18.56 -10.05
C PHE A 108 -5.29 17.10 -10.35
N LEU A 109 -5.10 16.20 -9.38
CA LEU A 109 -5.42 14.78 -9.57
C LEU A 109 -6.91 14.53 -9.80
N LYS A 110 -7.79 15.30 -9.13
CA LYS A 110 -9.24 15.23 -9.36
C LYS A 110 -9.60 15.67 -10.78
N GLN A 111 -8.96 16.72 -11.28
CA GLN A 111 -9.15 17.21 -12.66
C GLN A 111 -8.65 16.20 -13.69
N LYS A 112 -7.41 15.69 -13.54
CA LYS A 112 -6.85 14.64 -14.42
C LYS A 112 -7.71 13.39 -14.47
N LYS A 113 -8.14 12.89 -13.31
CA LYS A 113 -9.05 11.74 -13.22
C LYS A 113 -10.37 12.02 -13.93
N ARG A 114 -11.00 13.18 -13.70
CA ARG A 114 -12.25 13.56 -14.37
C ARG A 114 -12.09 13.66 -15.89
N TYR A 115 -11.01 14.29 -16.37
CA TYR A 115 -10.74 14.44 -17.79
C TYR A 115 -10.58 13.08 -18.48
N SER A 116 -9.71 12.22 -17.92
CA SER A 116 -9.50 10.86 -18.44
C SER A 116 -10.78 10.02 -18.41
N TRP A 117 -11.60 10.16 -17.35
CA TRP A 117 -12.89 9.48 -17.26
C TRP A 117 -13.86 9.93 -18.36
N ARG A 118 -13.98 11.24 -18.62
CA ARG A 118 -14.82 11.74 -19.73
C ARG A 118 -14.33 11.23 -21.08
N LYS A 119 -13.00 11.22 -21.30
CA LYS A 119 -12.41 10.68 -22.52
C LYS A 119 -12.73 9.19 -22.69
N PHE A 120 -12.66 8.41 -21.61
CA PHE A 120 -13.06 7.00 -21.63
C PHE A 120 -14.54 6.84 -21.97
N CYS A 121 -15.44 7.55 -21.29
CA CYS A 121 -16.87 7.50 -21.57
C CYS A 121 -17.24 7.94 -23.00
N GLY A 122 -16.55 8.95 -23.54
CA GLY A 122 -16.75 9.43 -24.91
C GLY A 122 -16.29 8.44 -25.99
N ASN A 123 -15.39 7.51 -25.64
CA ASN A 123 -14.88 6.48 -26.54
C ASN A 123 -15.60 5.12 -26.37
N LEU A 124 -16.71 5.07 -25.63
CA LEU A 124 -17.47 3.84 -25.45
C LEU A 124 -18.31 3.54 -26.70
N ASN A 125 -18.08 2.37 -27.30
CA ASN A 125 -18.81 1.87 -28.46
C ASN A 125 -19.54 0.57 -28.14
N LYS A 126 -20.54 0.22 -28.96
CA LYS A 126 -21.36 -1.01 -28.81
C LYS A 126 -20.56 -2.30 -28.98
N GLU A 127 -19.36 -2.21 -29.57
CA GLU A 127 -18.43 -3.32 -29.77
C GLU A 127 -17.70 -3.73 -28.48
N ILE A 128 -17.65 -2.85 -27.48
CA ILE A 128 -16.93 -3.12 -26.23
C ILE A 128 -17.81 -3.99 -25.33
N SER A 129 -17.30 -5.16 -24.94
CA SER A 129 -18.06 -6.06 -24.07
C SER A 129 -18.25 -5.46 -22.66
N SER A 130 -19.36 -5.79 -22.01
CA SER A 130 -19.63 -5.39 -20.62
C SER A 130 -18.48 -5.79 -19.67
N THR A 131 -17.87 -6.95 -19.92
CA THR A 131 -16.73 -7.43 -19.14
C THR A 131 -15.51 -6.50 -19.26
N GLU A 132 -15.20 -6.01 -20.45
CA GLU A 132 -14.09 -5.08 -20.69
C GLU A 132 -14.35 -3.70 -20.07
N ILE A 133 -15.59 -3.22 -20.15
CA ILE A 133 -16.02 -1.99 -19.47
C ILE A 133 -15.74 -2.14 -17.97
N TRP A 134 -16.27 -3.18 -17.32
CA TRP A 134 -16.07 -3.41 -15.89
C TRP A 134 -14.62 -3.64 -15.49
N ARG A 135 -13.80 -4.28 -16.35
CA ARG A 135 -12.34 -4.39 -16.13
C ARG A 135 -11.69 -3.00 -16.14
N THR A 136 -12.08 -2.14 -17.07
CA THR A 136 -11.53 -0.79 -17.22
C THR A 136 -11.96 0.11 -16.07
N ILE A 137 -13.24 0.09 -15.68
CA ILE A 137 -13.74 0.81 -14.49
C ILE A 137 -12.96 0.43 -13.24
N ARG A 138 -12.72 -0.87 -13.03
CA ARG A 138 -11.88 -1.35 -11.92
C ARG A 138 -10.47 -0.81 -11.98
N LYS A 139 -9.85 -0.72 -13.18
CA LYS A 139 -8.53 -0.10 -13.35
C LYS A 139 -8.56 1.40 -13.02
N PHE A 140 -9.60 2.14 -13.43
CA PHE A 140 -9.78 3.57 -13.11
C PHE A 140 -9.92 3.85 -11.61
N ASN A 141 -10.53 2.93 -10.87
CA ASN A 141 -10.71 3.07 -9.42
C ASN A 141 -9.51 2.59 -8.60
N ARG A 142 -8.48 2.01 -9.22
CA ARG A 142 -7.19 1.77 -8.53
C ARG A 142 -6.55 3.12 -8.24
N SER A 143 -6.55 3.55 -6.99
CA SER A 143 -5.75 4.69 -6.59
C SER A 143 -4.38 4.22 -6.12
N PRO A 144 -3.28 4.59 -6.81
CA PRO A 144 -1.93 4.33 -6.34
C PRO A 144 -1.62 5.14 -5.05
N TYR A 145 -2.46 6.13 -4.73
CA TYR A 145 -2.31 7.02 -3.58
C TYR A 145 -3.25 6.69 -2.40
N GLN A 146 -4.16 5.71 -2.52
CA GLN A 146 -5.11 5.37 -1.44
C GLN A 146 -4.48 4.75 -0.19
N ARG A 147 -3.16 4.52 -0.15
CA ARG A 147 -2.46 4.11 1.07
C ARG A 147 -2.31 5.23 2.12
N MET A 148 -2.58 6.50 1.78
CA MET A 148 -2.35 7.64 2.70
C MET A 148 -3.58 8.15 3.46
N ASN A 149 -4.78 7.62 3.23
CA ASN A 149 -5.96 7.99 4.03
C ASN A 149 -6.13 7.18 5.32
N SER A 150 -5.33 6.12 5.53
CA SER A 150 -5.36 5.40 6.82
C SER A 150 -4.59 6.14 7.91
N SER A 151 -3.60 6.97 7.56
CA SER A 151 -2.62 7.51 8.52
C SER A 151 -3.10 8.73 9.30
N TYR A 152 -4.18 9.38 8.88
CA TYR A 152 -4.72 10.59 9.51
C TYR A 152 -6.19 10.41 9.95
N ARG A 153 -6.64 9.15 10.11
CA ARG A 153 -8.01 8.88 10.57
C ARG A 153 -8.28 9.43 11.97
N TRP A 154 -7.23 9.59 12.77
CA TRP A 154 -7.22 10.19 14.11
C TRP A 154 -7.11 11.73 14.11
N MET A 155 -6.81 12.39 12.98
CA MET A 155 -6.57 13.84 12.95
C MET A 155 -7.77 14.69 13.42
N PRO A 156 -9.04 14.34 13.12
CA PRO A 156 -10.17 15.13 13.59
C PRO A 156 -10.23 15.23 15.12
N GLU A 157 -10.08 14.11 15.82
CA GLU A 157 -10.10 14.04 17.29
C GLU A 157 -8.95 14.84 17.93
N VAL A 158 -7.77 14.82 17.32
CA VAL A 158 -6.63 15.60 17.84
C VAL A 158 -6.76 17.10 17.53
N LEU A 159 -7.33 17.48 16.38
CA LEU A 159 -7.60 18.88 16.10
C LEU A 159 -8.68 19.43 17.04
N GLU A 160 -9.67 18.62 17.39
CA GLU A 160 -10.70 18.92 18.40
C GLU A 160 -10.13 18.98 19.82
N ALA A 161 -9.15 18.13 20.16
CA ALA A 161 -8.46 18.18 21.46
C ALA A 161 -7.49 19.37 21.59
N LEU A 162 -6.87 19.81 20.47
CA LEU A 162 -5.93 20.93 20.44
C LEU A 162 -6.64 22.29 20.34
N CYS A 163 -7.80 22.33 19.68
CA CYS A 163 -8.70 23.47 19.61
C CYS A 163 -10.14 22.97 19.81
N PRO A 164 -10.56 22.70 21.06
CA PRO A 164 -11.98 22.53 21.33
C PRO A 164 -12.66 23.82 20.85
N ALA A 165 -13.76 23.67 20.11
CA ALA A 165 -14.54 24.79 19.61
C ALA A 165 -14.65 25.82 20.73
N GLN A 166 -14.04 26.99 20.54
CA GLN A 166 -14.30 28.11 21.44
C GLN A 166 -15.81 28.26 21.40
N THR A 167 -16.44 28.04 22.54
CA THR A 167 -17.89 28.07 22.71
C THR A 167 -18.42 29.24 21.91
N GLU A 168 -19.25 28.97 20.91
CA GLU A 168 -20.13 30.00 20.38
C GLU A 168 -20.98 30.43 21.59
N GLU A 169 -20.54 31.48 22.28
CA GLU A 169 -21.42 32.30 23.09
C GLU A 169 -22.53 32.71 22.14
N LYS A 170 -23.70 32.10 22.33
CA LYS A 170 -24.90 32.47 21.63
C LYS A 170 -25.14 33.94 21.95
N GLU A 171 -24.71 34.83 21.07
CA GLU A 171 -25.27 36.18 21.01
C GLU A 171 -26.78 35.98 20.91
N HIS A 172 -27.46 36.32 22.01
CA HIS A 172 -28.90 36.44 22.09
C HIS A 172 -29.29 37.53 21.09
N ARG A 173 -29.48 37.15 19.83
CA ARG A 173 -30.30 37.89 18.90
C ARG A 173 -31.70 37.83 19.49
N GLN A 174 -32.05 38.85 20.28
CA GLN A 174 -33.45 39.15 20.59
C GLN A 174 -34.12 39.40 19.24
N GLU A 175 -34.81 38.39 18.74
CA GLU A 175 -35.82 38.55 17.71
C GLU A 175 -37.00 39.30 18.35
N ASP A 176 -37.24 40.46 17.79
CA ASP A 176 -38.52 41.16 17.69
C ASP A 176 -39.73 40.35 18.20
N LEU A 177 -40.25 40.76 19.36
CA LEU A 177 -41.65 40.53 19.73
C LEU A 177 -42.42 41.83 19.49
N ILE A 178 -43.21 41.75 18.43
CA ILE A 178 -44.45 42.45 18.12
C ILE A 178 -45.17 42.99 19.37
N ASP A 179 -45.35 44.30 19.43
CA ASP A 179 -46.66 44.98 19.38
C ASP A 179 -46.49 46.42 18.87
#